data_AF-B3JH29-F1
#
_entry.id   AF-B3JH29-F1
#
_cell.length_a   1.000
_cell.length_b   1.000
_cell.length_c   1.000
_cell.angle_alpha   90.00
_cell.angle_beta   90.00
_cell.angle_gamma   90.00
#
_symmetry.space_group_name_H-M   'P 1'
#
loop_
_entity.id
_entity.type
_entity.pdbx_description
1 polymer ?
#
loop_
_entity_poly.entity_id
_entity_poly.type
_entity_poly.pdbx_seq_one_letter_code
_entity_poly.pdbx_strand_id
1 'polypeptide(L)'
;MERITDKLKKLLALAERGCGGEAENARRLLEEHLRKYGMTLEDICENNISRRTFKYRNKEERTIIIQVFLSVLGSKSEAFNGSTYSASKKTIYIDLTDLEYAEISDMVAFFKSQFNKEKKRLMKDILHAFVNKHNIFDCTPNDDDKASDKEIDLEELMRILSLSNGMEDVTYRKAISNK
;
A
#
# COMPACT_ATOMS: atom_id res chain seq x y z
N MET A 1 -4.54 13.25 -9.11
CA MET A 1 -4.08 13.36 -7.71
C MET A 1 -3.15 14.55 -7.67
N GLU A 2 -3.38 15.51 -6.77
CA GLU A 2 -2.49 16.68 -6.64
C GLU A 2 -1.20 16.25 -5.93
N ARG A 3 -0.04 16.63 -6.46
CA ARG A 3 1.26 16.27 -5.88
C ARG A 3 1.45 16.99 -4.56
N ILE A 4 2.13 16.38 -3.59
CA ILE A 4 2.47 17.08 -2.34
C ILE A 4 3.33 18.31 -2.65
N THR A 5 4.21 18.23 -3.66
CA THR A 5 4.99 19.38 -4.14
C THR A 5 4.11 20.55 -4.59
N ASP A 6 3.02 20.27 -5.32
CA ASP A 6 2.06 21.28 -5.75
C ASP A 6 1.29 21.86 -4.55
N LYS A 7 0.93 21.02 -3.57
CA LYS A 7 0.32 21.48 -2.32
C LYS A 7 1.24 22.36 -1.50
N LEU A 8 2.52 22.00 -1.38
CA LEU A 8 3.52 22.78 -0.64
C LEU A 8 3.78 24.12 -1.32
N LYS A 9 3.88 24.14 -2.66
CA LYS A 9 4.01 25.39 -3.42
C LYS A 9 2.78 26.28 -3.27
N LYS A 10 1.57 25.70 -3.25
CA LYS A 10 0.33 26.45 -2.99
C LYS A 10 0.26 26.98 -1.56
N LEU A 11 0.65 26.18 -0.57
CA LEU A 11 0.73 26.61 0.84
C LEU A 11 1.75 27.73 1.02
N LEU A 12 2.90 27.63 0.37
CA LEU A 12 3.91 28.69 0.34
C LEU A 12 3.33 29.98 -0.26
N ALA A 13 2.72 29.90 -1.45
CA ALA A 13 2.10 31.05 -2.10
C ALA A 13 0.98 31.68 -1.24
N LEU A 14 0.20 30.87 -0.53
CA LEU A 14 -0.85 31.34 0.38
C LEU A 14 -0.28 31.96 1.66
N ALA A 15 0.82 31.42 2.19
CA ALA A 15 1.51 31.96 3.36
C ALA A 15 2.20 33.31 3.06
N GLU A 16 2.59 33.54 1.80
CA GLU A 16 3.19 34.79 1.32
C GLU A 16 2.16 35.85 0.93
N ARG A 17 1.07 35.46 0.25
CA ARG A 17 0.08 36.39 -0.34
C ARG A 17 -1.21 36.53 0.46
N GLY A 18 -1.48 35.63 1.40
CA GLY A 18 -2.69 35.64 2.22
C GLY A 18 -2.73 36.81 3.21
N CYS A 19 -3.92 37.09 3.76
CA CYS A 19 -4.13 38.17 4.73
C CYS A 19 -4.51 37.61 6.10
N GLY A 20 -3.87 38.11 7.16
CA GLY A 20 -4.20 37.76 8.54
C GLY A 20 -4.07 36.26 8.85
N GLY A 21 -5.06 35.70 9.54
CA GLY A 21 -5.03 34.31 10.02
C GLY A 21 -4.95 33.23 8.94
N GLU A 22 -5.35 33.52 7.69
CA GLU A 22 -5.18 32.60 6.57
C GLU A 22 -3.71 32.36 6.25
N ALA A 23 -2.90 33.44 6.21
CA ALA A 23 -1.46 33.35 5.96
C ALA A 23 -0.75 32.61 7.10
N GLU A 24 -1.10 32.91 8.36
CA GLU A 24 -0.51 32.24 9.53
C GLU A 24 -0.81 30.74 9.55
N ASN A 25 -2.06 30.34 9.27
CA ASN A 25 -2.43 28.93 9.24
C ASN A 25 -1.75 28.19 8.08
N ALA A 26 -1.64 28.81 6.90
CA ALA A 26 -0.90 28.26 5.77
C ALA A 26 0.59 28.06 6.10
N ARG A 27 1.21 29.03 6.79
CA ARG A 27 2.61 28.98 7.23
C ARG A 27 2.84 27.83 8.23
N ARG A 28 1.93 27.66 9.20
CA ARG A 28 1.97 26.56 10.18
C ARG A 28 1.86 25.18 9.52
N LEU A 29 0.93 25.03 8.57
CA LEU A 29 0.77 23.78 7.80
C LEU A 29 2.01 23.47 6.95
N LEU A 30 2.59 24.50 6.32
CA LEU A 30 3.82 24.37 5.54
C LEU A 30 4.99 23.88 6.41
N GLU A 31 5.22 24.52 7.57
CA GLU A 31 6.26 24.12 8.52
C GLU A 31 6.05 22.70 9.07
N GLU A 32 4.80 22.31 9.34
CA GLU A 32 4.49 20.95 9.80
C GLU A 32 4.87 19.90 8.75
N HIS A 33 4.53 20.15 7.49
CA HIS A 33 4.91 19.26 6.39
C HIS A 33 6.43 19.21 6.17
N LEU A 34 7.10 20.37 6.15
CA LEU A 34 8.55 20.44 6.02
C LEU A 34 9.26 19.65 7.12
N ARG A 35 8.83 19.84 8.37
CA ARG A 35 9.35 19.08 9.51
C ARG A 35 9.10 17.58 9.39
N LYS A 36 7.92 17.16 8.89
CA LYS A 36 7.60 15.74 8.69
C LYS A 36 8.57 15.08 7.72
N TYR A 37 8.96 15.79 6.66
CA TYR A 37 9.87 15.28 5.64
C TYR A 37 11.35 15.62 5.91
N GLY A 38 11.65 16.34 7.00
CA GLY A 38 13.00 16.75 7.36
C GLY A 38 13.62 17.76 6.38
N MET A 39 12.79 18.63 5.79
CA MET A 39 13.16 19.55 4.71
C MET A 39 13.10 21.01 5.16
N THR A 40 13.80 21.89 4.44
CA THR A 40 13.72 23.35 4.61
C THR A 40 12.93 24.00 3.48
N LEU A 41 12.66 25.31 3.60
CA LEU A 41 12.03 26.08 2.52
C LEU A 41 12.89 26.10 1.26
N GLU A 42 14.21 26.14 1.44
CA GLU A 42 15.19 26.11 0.36
C GLU A 42 15.10 24.81 -0.44
N ASP A 43 14.86 23.67 0.21
CA ASP A 43 14.68 22.38 -0.48
C ASP A 43 13.43 22.34 -1.38
N ILE A 44 12.43 23.19 -1.13
CA ILE A 44 11.27 23.34 -2.03
C ILE A 44 11.67 24.09 -3.30
N CYS A 45 12.61 25.03 -3.18
CA CYS A 45 13.09 25.88 -4.27
C CYS A 45 14.21 25.21 -5.07
N GLU A 46 15.05 24.41 -4.42
CA GLU A 46 16.18 23.71 -5.02
C GLU A 46 15.74 22.38 -5.65
N ASN A 47 15.71 22.33 -6.99
CA ASN A 47 15.43 21.11 -7.74
C ASN A 47 16.69 20.25 -7.92
N ASN A 48 17.45 20.01 -6.85
CA ASN A 48 18.65 19.18 -6.92
C ASN A 48 18.24 17.72 -7.19
N ILE A 49 18.61 17.21 -8.37
CA ILE A 49 18.30 15.84 -8.76
C ILE A 49 19.44 14.92 -8.36
N SER A 50 19.11 13.87 -7.62
CA SER A 50 20.06 12.83 -7.19
C SER A 50 19.58 11.45 -7.59
N ARG A 51 20.51 10.53 -7.84
CA ARG A 51 20.18 9.14 -8.12
C ARG A 51 19.76 8.41 -6.85
N ARG A 52 18.48 8.04 -6.77
CA ARG A 52 17.85 7.35 -5.65
C ARG A 52 17.68 5.86 -5.92
N THR A 53 17.58 5.08 -4.84
CA THR A 53 17.42 3.62 -4.93
C THR A 53 16.28 3.10 -4.08
N PHE A 54 15.54 2.14 -4.64
CA PHE A 54 14.42 1.48 -3.97
C PHE A 54 14.58 -0.04 -4.05
N LYS A 55 14.70 -0.69 -2.89
CA LYS A 55 14.80 -2.16 -2.79
C LYS A 55 13.41 -2.81 -2.74
N TYR A 56 13.31 -4.02 -3.29
CA TYR A 56 12.11 -4.85 -3.21
C TYR A 56 12.46 -6.31 -2.89
N ARG A 57 11.54 -7.03 -2.27
CA ARG A 57 11.75 -8.45 -1.88
C ARG A 57 11.16 -9.44 -2.88
N ASN A 58 10.01 -9.09 -3.45
CA ASN A 58 9.20 -9.93 -4.34
C ASN A 58 8.52 -9.09 -5.44
N LYS A 59 7.77 -9.75 -6.32
CA LYS A 59 7.07 -9.10 -7.44
C LYS A 59 6.03 -8.08 -6.96
N GLU A 60 5.33 -8.38 -5.87
CA GLU A 60 4.27 -7.52 -5.31
C GLU A 60 4.84 -6.17 -4.85
N GLU A 61 5.92 -6.19 -4.06
CA GLU A 61 6.59 -4.98 -3.63
C GLU A 61 7.14 -4.17 -4.81
N ARG A 62 7.69 -4.85 -5.82
CA ARG A 62 8.15 -4.17 -7.04
C ARG A 62 6.98 -3.47 -7.74
N THR A 63 5.84 -4.14 -7.86
CA THR A 63 4.62 -3.56 -8.45
C THR A 63 4.17 -2.34 -7.65
N ILE A 64 4.13 -2.42 -6.31
CA ILE A 64 3.75 -1.28 -5.46
C ILE A 64 4.66 -0.08 -5.72
N ILE A 65 5.99 -0.27 -5.74
CA ILE A 65 6.95 0.82 -5.99
C ILE A 65 6.70 1.46 -7.35
N ILE A 66 6.54 0.66 -8.41
CA ILE A 66 6.27 1.18 -9.77
C ILE A 66 4.95 1.94 -9.82
N GLN A 67 3.89 1.45 -9.16
CA GLN A 67 2.60 2.13 -9.13
C GLN A 67 2.66 3.45 -8.35
N VAL A 68 3.46 3.52 -7.29
CA VAL A 68 3.71 4.80 -6.59
C VAL A 68 4.48 5.77 -7.49
N PHE A 69 5.49 5.31 -8.24
CA PHE A 69 6.18 6.19 -9.18
C PHE A 69 5.22 6.72 -10.25
N LEU A 70 4.36 5.86 -10.80
CA LEU A 70 3.35 6.24 -11.78
C LEU A 70 2.31 7.22 -11.21
N SER A 71 1.89 7.05 -9.96
CA SER A 71 0.89 7.93 -9.34
C SER A 71 1.44 9.32 -9.01
N VAL A 72 2.71 9.41 -8.59
CA VAL A 72 3.37 10.68 -8.22
C VAL A 72 3.94 11.39 -9.45
N LEU A 73 4.76 10.69 -10.22
CA LEU A 73 5.52 11.28 -11.34
C LEU A 73 4.72 11.27 -12.64
N GLY A 74 3.83 10.29 -12.83
CA GLY A 74 3.12 10.07 -14.08
C GLY A 74 3.97 9.34 -15.13
N SER A 75 3.28 8.65 -16.05
CA SER A 75 3.89 7.80 -17.08
C SER A 75 4.72 8.57 -18.12
N LYS A 76 4.48 9.87 -18.28
CA LYS A 76 5.19 10.73 -19.23
C LYS A 76 6.41 11.45 -18.62
N SER A 77 6.67 11.25 -17.32
CA SER A 77 7.82 11.92 -16.68
C SER A 77 9.14 11.36 -17.18
N GLU A 78 10.11 12.25 -17.36
CA GLU A 78 11.48 11.88 -17.73
C GLU A 78 12.13 11.00 -16.67
N ALA A 79 11.91 11.31 -15.38
CA ALA A 79 12.39 10.50 -14.26
C ALA A 79 11.89 9.05 -14.32
N PHE A 80 10.59 8.83 -14.60
CA PHE A 80 10.04 7.49 -14.72
C PHE A 80 10.60 6.75 -15.95
N ASN A 81 10.64 7.43 -17.10
CA ASN A 81 11.13 6.83 -18.34
C ASN A 81 12.64 6.53 -18.32
N GLY A 82 13.42 7.33 -17.58
CA GLY A 82 14.85 7.11 -17.33
C GLY A 82 15.15 6.12 -16.20
N SER A 83 14.13 5.62 -15.49
CA SER A 83 14.33 4.68 -14.40
C SER A 83 14.83 3.32 -14.90
N THR A 84 15.70 2.69 -14.11
CA THR A 84 16.29 1.38 -14.44
C THR A 84 16.15 0.44 -13.26
N TYR A 85 16.26 -0.87 -13.49
CA TYR A 85 16.20 -1.84 -12.39
C TYR A 85 17.18 -3.00 -12.58
N SER A 86 17.60 -3.58 -11.46
CA SER A 86 18.41 -4.79 -11.41
C SER A 86 17.61 -5.90 -10.73
N ALA A 87 17.28 -6.95 -11.50
CA ALA A 87 16.58 -8.12 -10.97
C ALA A 87 17.42 -8.89 -9.95
N SER A 88 18.72 -9.06 -10.21
CA SER A 88 19.65 -9.77 -9.31
C SER A 88 19.84 -9.03 -7.98
N LYS A 89 20.02 -7.71 -8.02
CA LYS A 89 20.14 -6.86 -6.82
C LYS A 89 18.80 -6.48 -6.19
N LYS A 90 17.67 -6.88 -6.81
CA LYS A 90 16.30 -6.49 -6.45
C LYS A 90 16.16 -4.99 -6.10
N THR A 91 16.70 -4.14 -6.98
CA THR A 91 16.80 -2.70 -6.75
C THR A 91 16.34 -1.93 -7.98
N ILE A 92 15.57 -0.86 -7.78
CA ILE A 92 15.18 0.11 -8.80
C ILE A 92 15.99 1.39 -8.57
N TYR A 93 16.46 2.00 -9.65
CA TYR A 93 17.23 3.24 -9.67
C TYR A 93 16.44 4.30 -10.42
N ILE A 94 16.31 5.48 -9.83
CA ILE A 94 15.54 6.59 -10.41
C ILE A 94 16.17 7.91 -9.96
N ASP A 95 16.20 8.89 -10.84
CA ASP A 95 16.73 10.22 -10.54
C ASP A 95 15.55 11.09 -10.06
N LEU A 96 15.63 11.60 -8.84
CA LEU A 96 14.55 12.33 -8.18
C LEU A 96 15.10 13.56 -7.46
N THR A 97 14.27 14.58 -7.31
CA THR A 97 14.51 15.65 -6.34
C THR A 97 14.38 15.11 -4.91
N ASP A 98 14.94 15.83 -3.94
CA ASP A 98 14.91 15.44 -2.53
C ASP A 98 13.48 15.36 -2.01
N LEU A 99 12.63 16.29 -2.44
CA LEU A 99 11.21 16.32 -2.09
C LEU A 99 10.44 15.15 -2.70
N GLU A 100 10.64 14.86 -4.00
CA GLU A 100 10.03 13.68 -4.63
C GLU A 100 10.50 12.39 -3.95
N TYR A 101 11.77 12.30 -3.59
CA TYR A 101 12.32 11.14 -2.90
C TYR A 101 11.67 10.94 -1.52
N ALA A 102 11.54 12.01 -0.73
CA ALA A 102 10.90 11.94 0.58
C ALA A 102 9.44 11.48 0.46
N GLU A 103 8.65 12.08 -0.43
CA GLU A 103 7.25 11.71 -0.68
C GLU A 103 7.12 10.25 -1.14
N ILE A 104 7.88 9.87 -2.17
CA ILE A 104 7.81 8.53 -2.76
C ILE A 104 8.29 7.48 -1.77
N SER A 105 9.36 7.75 -1.01
CA SER A 105 9.87 6.83 0.02
C SER A 105 8.83 6.54 1.10
N ASP A 106 8.18 7.59 1.61
CA ASP A 106 7.13 7.46 2.62
C ASP A 106 5.92 6.69 2.08
N MET A 107 5.44 7.03 0.87
CA MET A 107 4.33 6.32 0.24
C MET A 107 4.65 4.84 0.01
N VAL A 108 5.85 4.53 -0.49
CA VAL A 108 6.31 3.15 -0.69
C VAL A 108 6.33 2.39 0.64
N ALA A 109 6.88 2.97 1.70
CA ALA A 109 6.94 2.34 3.02
C ALA A 109 5.52 2.06 3.57
N PHE A 110 4.63 3.05 3.47
CA PHE A 110 3.25 2.94 3.90
C PHE A 110 2.49 1.84 3.15
N PHE A 111 2.47 1.88 1.81
CA PHE A 111 1.69 0.91 1.02
C PHE A 111 2.27 -0.50 1.08
N LYS A 112 3.59 -0.68 1.18
CA LYS A 112 4.18 -2.00 1.46
C LYS A 112 3.70 -2.57 2.78
N SER A 113 3.65 -1.75 3.83
CA SER A 113 3.17 -2.17 5.15
C SER A 113 1.69 -2.55 5.08
N GLN A 114 0.86 -1.67 4.51
CA GLN A 114 -0.59 -1.86 4.42
C GLN A 114 -0.96 -3.09 3.59
N PHE A 115 -0.36 -3.25 2.40
CA PHE A 115 -0.61 -4.41 1.55
C PHE A 115 -0.23 -5.73 2.24
N ASN A 116 0.90 -5.78 2.96
CA ASN A 116 1.31 -6.99 3.67
C ASN A 116 0.33 -7.35 4.80
N LYS A 117 -0.22 -6.35 5.51
CA LYS A 117 -1.25 -6.58 6.54
C LYS A 117 -2.53 -7.13 5.93
N GLU A 118 -3.02 -6.50 4.86
CA GLU A 118 -4.23 -6.92 4.16
C GLU A 118 -4.08 -8.31 3.54
N LYS A 119 -2.96 -8.58 2.86
CA LYS A 119 -2.67 -9.89 2.28
C LYS A 119 -2.67 -11.00 3.33
N LYS A 120 -2.02 -10.80 4.49
CA LYS A 120 -2.01 -11.80 5.57
C LYS A 120 -3.42 -12.12 6.06
N ARG A 121 -4.24 -11.09 6.28
CA ARG A 121 -5.65 -11.26 6.70
C ARG A 121 -6.44 -12.01 5.62
N LEU A 122 -6.38 -11.57 4.37
CA LEU A 122 -7.13 -12.20 3.27
C LEU A 122 -6.70 -13.65 3.02
N MET A 123 -5.42 -13.98 3.13
CA MET A 123 -4.95 -15.36 2.97
C MET A 123 -5.50 -16.28 4.07
N LYS A 124 -5.61 -15.78 5.31
CA LYS A 124 -6.27 -16.51 6.41
C LYS A 124 -7.74 -16.75 6.09
N ASP A 125 -8.46 -15.70 5.70
CA ASP A 125 -9.89 -15.79 5.39
C ASP A 125 -10.16 -16.73 4.20
N ILE A 126 -9.31 -16.70 3.15
CA ILE A 126 -9.38 -17.61 2.01
C ILE A 126 -9.16 -19.06 2.43
N LEU A 127 -8.18 -19.34 3.30
CA LEU A 127 -7.94 -20.69 3.77
C LEU A 127 -9.14 -21.24 4.55
N HIS A 128 -9.72 -20.43 5.45
CA HIS A 128 -10.93 -20.80 6.18
C HIS A 128 -12.11 -21.02 5.26
N ALA A 129 -12.33 -20.13 4.28
CA ALA A 129 -13.39 -20.27 3.30
C ALA A 129 -13.25 -21.57 2.49
N PHE A 130 -12.04 -21.88 2.03
CA PHE A 130 -11.74 -23.09 1.25
C PHE A 130 -11.98 -24.37 2.06
N VAL A 131 -11.50 -24.42 3.31
CA VAL A 131 -11.72 -25.55 4.21
C VAL A 131 -13.21 -25.78 4.46
N ASN A 132 -13.96 -24.71 4.73
CA ASN A 132 -15.41 -24.79 4.96
C ASN A 132 -16.17 -25.22 3.70
N LYS A 133 -15.89 -24.60 2.55
CA LYS A 133 -16.55 -24.91 1.26
C LYS A 133 -16.43 -26.37 0.87
N HIS A 134 -15.26 -26.97 1.11
CA HIS A 134 -14.97 -28.35 0.71
C HIS A 134 -15.11 -29.38 1.85
N ASN A 135 -15.62 -28.96 3.01
CA ASN A 135 -15.79 -29.81 4.19
C ASN A 135 -14.49 -30.54 4.62
N ILE A 136 -13.36 -29.82 4.63
CA ILE A 136 -12.04 -30.35 5.00
C ILE A 136 -11.80 -30.16 6.50
N PHE A 137 -12.71 -30.66 7.33
CA PHE A 137 -12.64 -30.57 8.77
C PHE A 137 -13.15 -31.87 9.41
N ASP A 138 -12.87 -32.03 10.70
CA ASP A 138 -13.36 -33.18 11.45
C ASP A 138 -14.88 -33.07 11.66
N CYS A 139 -15.61 -34.11 11.25
CA CYS A 139 -17.06 -34.19 11.41
C CYS A 139 -17.46 -35.24 12.46
N THR A 140 -16.49 -35.81 13.19
CA THR A 140 -16.80 -36.76 14.25
C THR A 140 -17.53 -36.02 15.38
N PRO A 141 -18.71 -36.51 15.81
CA PRO A 141 -19.42 -35.91 16.92
C PRO A 141 -18.54 -36.00 18.17
N ASN A 142 -18.24 -34.85 18.79
CA ASN A 142 -17.44 -34.80 19.99
C ASN A 142 -18.31 -34.27 21.13
N ASP A 143 -18.56 -35.12 22.14
CA ASP A 143 -19.42 -34.76 23.28
C ASP A 143 -18.83 -33.64 24.15
N ASP A 144 -17.54 -33.33 23.95
CA ASP A 144 -16.78 -32.26 24.61
C ASP A 144 -16.73 -30.94 23.80
N ASP A 145 -17.52 -30.80 22.73
CA ASP A 145 -17.67 -29.54 21.98
C ASP A 145 -18.41 -28.50 22.83
N LYS A 146 -17.71 -27.97 23.84
CA LYS A 146 -18.11 -26.75 24.52
C LYS A 146 -18.05 -25.65 23.47
N ALA A 147 -19.23 -25.16 23.06
CA ALA A 147 -19.36 -23.98 22.25
C ALA A 147 -18.39 -22.93 22.80
N SER A 148 -17.38 -22.55 22.02
CA SER A 148 -16.36 -21.66 22.54
C SER A 148 -17.01 -20.32 22.85
N ASP A 149 -16.86 -19.79 24.07
CA ASP A 149 -17.33 -18.47 24.50
C ASP A 149 -16.64 -17.31 23.75
N LYS A 150 -15.95 -17.58 22.64
CA LYS A 150 -15.41 -16.54 21.78
C LYS A 150 -16.56 -15.80 21.11
N GLU A 151 -16.58 -14.50 21.36
CA GLU A 151 -17.45 -13.57 20.66
C GLU A 151 -17.25 -13.74 19.13
N ILE A 152 -18.36 -13.97 18.43
CA ILE A 152 -18.34 -14.19 16.99
C ILE A 152 -18.09 -12.85 16.31
N ASP A 153 -16.94 -12.69 15.66
CA ASP A 153 -16.69 -11.57 14.76
C ASP A 153 -17.57 -11.74 13.51
N LEU A 154 -18.72 -11.06 13.51
CA LEU A 154 -19.70 -11.12 12.43
C LEU A 154 -19.11 -10.62 11.10
N GLU A 155 -18.19 -9.65 11.13
CA GLU A 155 -17.53 -9.16 9.92
C GLU A 155 -16.56 -10.19 9.35
N GLU A 156 -15.78 -10.87 10.21
CA GLU A 156 -14.92 -11.99 9.78
C GLU A 156 -15.74 -13.10 9.13
N LEU A 157 -16.87 -13.46 9.74
CA LEU A 157 -17.76 -14.49 9.19
C LEU A 157 -18.32 -14.08 7.82
N MET A 158 -18.81 -12.85 7.67
CA MET A 158 -19.35 -12.35 6.40
C MET A 158 -18.29 -12.32 5.28
N ARG A 159 -17.03 -11.97 5.60
CA ARG A 159 -15.92 -12.03 4.63
C ARG A 159 -15.65 -13.46 4.18
N ILE A 160 -15.54 -14.40 5.12
CA ILE A 160 -15.29 -15.82 4.83
C ILE A 160 -16.41 -16.41 3.97
N LEU A 161 -17.67 -16.12 4.31
CA LEU A 161 -18.83 -16.57 3.53
C LEU A 161 -18.81 -16.01 2.10
N SER A 162 -18.49 -14.72 1.95
CA SER A 162 -18.39 -14.07 0.64
C SER A 162 -17.31 -14.72 -0.24
N LEU A 163 -16.15 -15.03 0.35
CA LEU A 163 -15.06 -15.73 -0.33
C LEU A 163 -15.47 -17.16 -0.71
N SER A 164 -16.07 -17.90 0.22
CA SER A 164 -16.54 -19.28 0.01
C SER A 164 -17.56 -19.37 -1.12
N ASN A 165 -18.49 -18.41 -1.20
CA ASN A 165 -19.51 -18.34 -2.26
C ASN A 165 -18.91 -18.08 -3.65
N GLY A 166 -17.75 -17.42 -3.73
CA GLY A 166 -17.04 -17.20 -4.98
C GLY A 166 -16.16 -18.37 -5.43
N MET A 167 -16.03 -19.43 -4.63
CA MET A 167 -15.20 -20.61 -4.95
C MET A 167 -15.99 -21.67 -5.72
N GLU A 168 -15.28 -22.47 -6.52
CA GLU A 168 -15.85 -23.56 -7.30
C GLU A 168 -16.40 -24.68 -6.39
N ASP A 169 -17.53 -25.27 -6.79
CA ASP A 169 -18.13 -26.41 -6.11
C ASP A 169 -17.53 -27.74 -6.60
N VAL A 170 -16.30 -28.03 -6.16
CA VAL A 170 -15.65 -29.31 -6.43
C VAL A 170 -15.74 -30.26 -5.23
N THR A 171 -16.01 -31.54 -5.53
CA THR A 171 -16.01 -32.62 -4.53
C THR A 171 -15.06 -33.73 -4.98
N TYR A 172 -14.13 -34.12 -4.10
CA TYR A 172 -13.10 -35.11 -4.41
C TYR A 172 -13.68 -36.47 -4.86
N ARG A 173 -14.80 -36.93 -4.26
CA ARG A 173 -15.44 -38.21 -4.62
C ARG A 173 -15.90 -38.27 -6.08
N LYS A 174 -16.37 -37.15 -6.65
CA LYS A 174 -16.75 -37.07 -8.08
C LYS A 174 -15.53 -37.14 -9.01
N ALA A 175 -14.35 -36.69 -8.56
CA ALA A 175 -13.13 -36.74 -9.35
C ALA A 175 -12.56 -38.16 -9.51
N ILE A 176 -12.86 -39.07 -8.57
CA ILE A 176 -12.44 -40.48 -8.66
C ILE A 176 -13.32 -41.26 -9.66
N SER A 177 -14.61 -40.94 -9.73
CA SER A 177 -15.57 -41.67 -10.58
C SER A 177 -15.45 -41.37 -12.08
N ASN A 178 -14.70 -40.34 -12.46
CA ASN A 178 -14.47 -39.92 -13.86
C ASN A 178 -13.06 -40.30 -14.38
N LYS A 179 -12.36 -41.21 -13.70
CA LYS A 179 -11.13 -41.86 -14.18
C LYS A 179 -11.44 -43.31 -14.55
#